data_AF-A0A968K3E4-F1
#
_entry.id   AF-A0A968K3E4-F1
#
_cell.length_a   1.000
_cell.length_b   1.000
_cell.length_c   1.000
_cell.angle_alpha   90.00
_cell.angle_beta   90.00
_cell.angle_gamma   90.00
#
_symmetry.space_group_name_H-M   'P 1'
#
loop_
_entity.id
_entity.type
_entity.pdbx_description
1 polymer ?
#
loop_
_entity_poly.entity_id
_entity_poly.type
_entity_poly.pdbx_seq_one_letter_code
_entity_poly.pdbx_strand_id
1 'polypeptide(L)'
;EFITIIKDIEKKTGGFAAIIGHSLGGMAALLAVKRGVTAKKVVTINTPVSIDFIFDSFAAQLGASSKSIAYISRFLENMTQMPIDEFTADKLVSNMQVPGMIIHDRDDKEIPVDQAYSLHQGWDKSTLTLTRQLGHRRILHDQDTISNIIRNLSILEKQEALRVPLAE
;
A
#
# COMPACT_ATOMS: atom_id res chain seq x y z
N GLU A 1 -4.54 12.99 8.79
CA GLU A 1 -3.76 12.57 9.99
C GLU A 1 -2.71 11.50 9.70
N PHE A 2 -3.02 10.34 9.12
CA PHE A 2 -2.02 9.27 8.89
C PHE A 2 -0.75 9.71 8.14
N ILE A 3 -0.90 10.41 7.00
CA ILE A 3 0.26 10.89 6.22
C ILE A 3 1.05 11.93 7.02
N THR A 4 0.37 12.79 7.78
CA THR A 4 1.00 13.78 8.66
C THR A 4 1.86 13.07 9.70
N ILE A 5 1.32 12.05 10.36
CA ILE A 5 2.05 11.24 11.35
C ILE A 5 3.25 10.54 10.69
N ILE A 6 3.07 9.93 9.51
CA ILE A 6 4.17 9.27 8.77
C ILE A 6 5.28 10.28 8.46
N LYS A 7 4.94 11.49 7.98
CA LYS A 7 5.89 12.57 7.72
C LYS A 7 6.59 13.05 8.98
N ASP A 8 5.88 13.13 10.11
CA ASP A 8 6.48 13.57 11.37
C ASP A 8 7.40 12.50 11.98
N ILE A 9 7.12 11.22 11.77
CA ILE A 9 8.04 10.12 12.12
C ILE A 9 9.26 10.14 11.18
N GLU A 10 9.06 10.36 9.88
CA GLU A 10 10.14 10.46 8.90
C GLU A 10 11.16 11.54 9.31
N LYS A 11 10.69 12.74 9.66
CA LYS A 11 11.55 13.84 10.13
C LYS A 11 12.42 13.45 11.34
N LYS A 12 11.95 12.54 12.18
CA LYS A 12 12.67 12.06 13.38
C LYS A 12 13.63 10.90 13.08
N THR A 13 13.39 10.15 12.01
CA THR A 13 14.08 8.89 11.71
C THR A 13 15.00 8.96 10.49
N GLY A 14 14.87 10.00 9.65
CA GLY A 14 15.66 10.16 8.43
C GLY A 14 15.17 9.29 7.26
N GLY A 15 13.92 8.83 7.29
CA GLY A 15 13.34 7.94 6.28
C GLY A 15 13.13 6.52 6.77
N PHE A 16 12.46 5.71 5.95
CA PHE A 16 12.09 4.33 6.29
C PHE A 16 12.85 3.31 5.46
N ALA A 17 13.34 2.24 6.10
CA ALA A 17 13.81 1.06 5.38
C ALA A 17 12.67 0.41 4.59
N ALA A 18 11.47 0.36 5.19
CA ALA A 18 10.26 0.00 4.48
C ALA A 18 9.02 0.59 5.16
N ILE A 19 7.96 0.77 4.36
CA ILE A 19 6.60 1.02 4.86
C ILE A 19 5.75 -0.18 4.48
N ILE A 20 5.07 -0.78 5.46
CA ILE A 20 4.22 -1.95 5.27
C ILE A 20 2.80 -1.54 5.63
N GLY A 21 1.85 -1.73 4.73
CA GLY A 21 0.45 -1.39 4.94
C GLY A 21 -0.48 -2.51 4.53
N HIS A 22 -1.49 -2.76 5.36
CA HIS A 22 -2.57 -3.71 5.09
C HIS A 22 -3.86 -2.97 4.77
N SER A 23 -4.66 -3.47 3.83
CA SER A 23 -5.94 -2.86 3.47
C SER A 23 -5.77 -1.37 3.13
N LEU A 24 -6.59 -0.47 3.68
CA LEU A 24 -6.45 0.98 3.53
C LEU A 24 -5.09 1.52 4.02
N GLY A 25 -4.41 0.83 4.94
CA GLY A 25 -3.06 1.19 5.36
C GLY A 25 -2.03 1.06 4.22
N GLY A 26 -2.23 0.13 3.29
CA GLY A 26 -1.39 0.03 2.09
C GLY A 26 -1.58 1.22 1.16
N MET A 27 -2.83 1.65 0.97
CA MET A 27 -3.16 2.85 0.21
C MET A 27 -2.57 4.11 0.85
N ALA A 28 -2.63 4.22 2.19
CA ALA A 28 -1.98 5.29 2.93
C ALA A 28 -0.45 5.28 2.77
N ALA A 29 0.18 4.10 2.75
CA ALA A 29 1.62 3.96 2.52
C ALA A 29 2.03 4.43 1.11
N LEU A 30 1.29 4.00 0.08
CA LEU A 30 1.50 4.44 -1.31
C LEU A 30 1.37 5.96 -1.43
N LEU A 31 0.30 6.52 -0.84
CA LEU A 31 0.05 7.96 -0.88
C LEU A 31 1.11 8.76 -0.10
N ALA A 32 1.62 8.23 1.01
CA ALA A 32 2.69 8.85 1.76
C ALA A 32 3.97 8.97 0.91
N VAL A 33 4.37 7.88 0.24
CA VAL A 33 5.54 7.87 -0.65
C VAL A 33 5.33 8.78 -1.86
N LYS A 34 4.14 8.75 -2.48
CA LYS A 34 3.79 9.69 -3.57
C LYS A 34 3.93 11.16 -3.14
N ARG A 35 3.78 11.45 -1.85
CA ARG A 35 3.91 12.80 -1.26
C ARG A 35 5.29 13.12 -0.69
N GLY A 36 6.30 12.35 -1.11
CA GLY A 36 7.69 12.59 -0.80
C GLY A 36 8.17 11.96 0.50
N VAL A 37 7.40 11.08 1.14
CA VAL A 37 7.94 10.28 2.24
C VAL A 37 9.01 9.33 1.70
N THR A 38 10.19 9.41 2.28
CA THR A 38 11.35 8.62 1.91
C THR A 38 11.22 7.20 2.46
N ALA A 39 11.10 6.24 1.56
CA ALA A 39 11.13 4.82 1.87
C ALA A 39 11.98 4.05 0.86
N LYS A 40 12.75 3.07 1.31
CA LYS A 40 13.53 2.20 0.40
C LYS A 40 12.67 1.12 -0.25
N LYS A 41 11.56 0.74 0.39
CA LYS A 41 10.61 -0.25 -0.12
C LYS A 41 9.21 -0.01 0.43
N VAL A 42 8.20 -0.37 -0.34
CA VAL A 42 6.80 -0.36 0.11
C VAL A 42 6.21 -1.75 -0.02
N VAL A 43 5.50 -2.21 1.00
CA VAL A 43 4.81 -3.49 1.03
C VAL A 43 3.32 -3.24 1.23
N THR A 44 2.48 -3.78 0.36
CA THR A 44 1.02 -3.71 0.45
C THR A 44 0.43 -5.10 0.63
N ILE A 45 -0.44 -5.28 1.60
CA ILE A 45 -1.09 -6.56 1.91
C ILE A 45 -2.60 -6.41 1.78
N ASN A 46 -3.23 -7.16 0.86
CA ASN A 46 -4.66 -7.09 0.60
C ASN A 46 -5.15 -5.63 0.51
N THR A 47 -4.61 -4.85 -0.43
CA THR A 47 -4.80 -3.39 -0.46
C THR A 47 -5.77 -3.01 -1.58
N PRO A 48 -6.83 -2.23 -1.30
CA PRO A 48 -7.67 -1.68 -2.34
C PRO A 48 -6.95 -0.47 -2.96
N VAL A 49 -7.08 -0.30 -4.27
CA VAL A 49 -6.37 0.74 -5.03
C VAL A 49 -7.28 1.52 -5.98
N SER A 50 -8.58 1.20 -5.99
CA SER A 50 -9.62 1.96 -6.64
C SER A 50 -10.60 2.48 -5.60
N ILE A 51 -10.87 3.78 -5.64
CA ILE A 51 -11.89 4.37 -4.78
C ILE A 51 -13.31 3.91 -5.14
N ASP A 52 -13.59 3.65 -6.42
CA ASP A 52 -14.89 3.16 -6.86
C ASP A 52 -15.18 1.82 -6.19
N PHE A 53 -14.18 0.93 -6.15
CA PHE A 53 -14.28 -0.32 -5.41
C PHE A 53 -14.56 -0.09 -3.92
N ILE A 54 -13.87 0.87 -3.29
CA ILE A 54 -14.08 1.19 -1.88
C ILE A 54 -15.52 1.66 -1.65
N PHE A 55 -16.05 2.55 -2.48
CA PHE A 55 -17.42 3.06 -2.34
C PHE A 55 -18.47 2.00 -2.63
N ASP A 56 -18.30 1.19 -3.68
CA ASP A 56 -19.22 0.09 -4.00
C ASP A 56 -19.25 -0.94 -2.88
N SER A 57 -18.08 -1.29 -2.34
CA SER A 57 -17.97 -2.22 -1.21
C SER A 57 -18.64 -1.66 0.05
N PHE A 58 -18.40 -0.38 0.38
CA PHE A 58 -19.08 0.28 1.51
C PHE A 58 -20.60 0.36 1.33
N ALA A 59 -21.06 0.68 0.12
CA ALA A 59 -22.49 0.73 -0.21
C ALA A 59 -23.15 -0.64 -0.03
N ALA A 60 -22.52 -1.69 -0.55
CA ALA A 60 -23.03 -3.06 -0.49
C ALA A 60 -23.01 -3.64 0.93
N GLN A 61 -21.94 -3.41 1.69
CA GLN A 61 -21.77 -4.01 3.03
C GLN A 61 -22.57 -3.29 4.12
N LEU A 62 -22.69 -1.96 4.05
CA LEU A 62 -23.31 -1.15 5.10
C LEU A 62 -24.67 -0.57 4.70
N GLY A 63 -25.15 -0.83 3.48
CA GLY A 63 -26.37 -0.21 2.95
C GLY A 63 -26.25 1.30 2.81
N ALA A 64 -25.04 1.80 2.53
CA ALA A 64 -24.78 3.23 2.52
C ALA A 64 -25.53 3.92 1.37
N SER A 65 -26.22 5.01 1.68
CA SER A 65 -26.91 5.82 0.68
C SER A 65 -25.91 6.57 -0.21
N SER A 66 -26.34 7.02 -1.39
CA SER A 66 -25.54 7.89 -2.26
C SER A 66 -25.09 9.18 -1.55
N LYS A 67 -25.88 9.70 -0.61
CA LYS A 67 -25.50 10.83 0.26
C LYS A 67 -24.33 10.49 1.17
N SER A 68 -24.32 9.28 1.74
CA SER A 68 -23.24 8.79 2.61
C SER A 68 -21.95 8.63 1.81
N ILE A 69 -22.03 8.06 0.60
CA ILE A 69 -20.88 7.94 -0.31
C ILE A 69 -20.31 9.32 -0.62
N ALA A 70 -21.15 10.26 -1.08
CA ALA A 70 -20.70 11.62 -1.40
C ALA A 70 -20.06 12.35 -0.20
N TYR A 71 -20.55 12.11 1.01
CA TYR A 71 -19.94 12.64 2.23
C TYR A 71 -18.55 12.04 2.47
N ILE A 72 -18.41 10.71 2.35
CA ILE A 72 -17.12 10.03 2.50
C ILE A 72 -16.15 10.47 1.41
N SER A 73 -16.60 10.62 0.15
CA SER A 73 -15.77 11.16 -0.93
C SER A 73 -15.21 12.53 -0.59
N ARG A 74 -16.07 13.50 -0.22
CA ARG A 74 -15.62 14.83 0.19
C ARG A 74 -14.73 14.80 1.42
N PHE A 75 -15.00 13.91 2.37
CA PHE A 75 -14.16 13.75 3.55
C PHE A 75 -12.76 13.26 3.18
N LEU A 76 -12.65 12.27 2.30
CA LEU A 76 -11.37 11.77 1.80
C LEU A 76 -10.63 12.83 0.98
N GLU A 77 -11.32 13.55 0.09
CA GLU A 77 -10.74 14.66 -0.67
C GLU A 77 -10.19 15.75 0.24
N ASN A 78 -10.94 16.14 1.28
CA ASN A 78 -10.47 17.15 2.23
C ASN A 78 -9.32 16.63 3.11
N MET A 79 -9.39 15.38 3.57
CA MET A 79 -8.34 14.80 4.41
C MET A 79 -7.02 14.66 3.63
N THR A 80 -7.14 14.26 2.37
CA THR A 80 -5.98 13.99 1.54
C THR A 80 -5.58 15.22 0.75
N GLN A 81 -6.41 16.22 0.49
CA GLN A 81 -6.10 17.28 -0.49
C GLN A 81 -5.82 16.69 -1.88
N MET A 82 -6.58 15.66 -2.26
CA MET A 82 -6.47 14.96 -3.53
C MET A 82 -7.88 14.67 -4.05
N PRO A 83 -8.18 15.01 -5.31
CA PRO A 83 -9.45 14.68 -5.93
C PRO A 83 -9.73 13.18 -5.86
N ILE A 84 -10.99 12.81 -5.70
CA ILE A 84 -11.35 11.41 -5.46
C ILE A 84 -11.01 10.52 -6.67
N ASP A 85 -11.10 11.07 -7.88
CA ASP A 85 -10.76 10.40 -9.14
C ASP A 85 -9.25 10.18 -9.31
N GLU A 86 -8.42 10.78 -8.47
CA GLU A 86 -6.99 10.49 -8.44
C GLU A 86 -6.61 9.24 -7.63
N PHE A 87 -7.56 8.64 -6.92
CA PHE A 87 -7.38 7.41 -6.15
C PHE A 87 -7.62 6.16 -6.99
N THR A 88 -6.84 6.07 -8.07
CA THR A 88 -6.75 4.88 -8.92
C THR A 88 -5.35 4.31 -8.84
N ALA A 89 -5.22 3.01 -9.09
CA ALA A 89 -3.96 2.29 -8.96
C ALA A 89 -2.85 2.97 -9.78
N ASP A 90 -3.10 3.16 -11.08
CA ASP A 90 -2.20 3.81 -12.03
C ASP A 90 -1.74 5.18 -11.53
N LYS A 91 -2.65 6.03 -11.01
CA LYS A 91 -2.30 7.35 -10.52
C LYS A 91 -1.52 7.27 -9.20
N LEU A 92 -1.84 6.33 -8.31
CA LEU A 92 -1.16 6.18 -7.01
C LEU A 92 0.31 5.77 -7.16
N VAL A 93 0.62 4.90 -8.13
CA VAL A 93 1.98 4.39 -8.38
C VAL A 93 2.67 4.98 -9.61
N SER A 94 2.01 5.90 -10.33
CA SER A 94 2.59 6.60 -11.48
C SER A 94 3.96 7.20 -11.14
N ASN A 95 4.97 6.86 -11.94
CA ASN A 95 6.36 7.29 -11.78
C ASN A 95 7.02 6.89 -10.44
N MET A 96 6.42 5.97 -9.66
CA MET A 96 6.97 5.54 -8.38
C MET A 96 8.25 4.73 -8.57
N GLN A 97 9.38 5.33 -8.19
CA GLN A 97 10.70 4.70 -8.33
C GLN A 97 11.09 3.79 -7.16
N VAL A 98 10.32 3.82 -6.08
CA VAL A 98 10.51 2.97 -4.90
C VAL A 98 10.07 1.55 -5.25
N PRO A 99 10.91 0.52 -5.02
CA PRO A 99 10.52 -0.88 -5.19
C PRO A 99 9.29 -1.27 -4.35
N GLY A 100 8.42 -2.06 -4.94
CA GLY A 100 7.16 -2.51 -4.35
C GLY A 100 7.10 -4.01 -4.11
N MET A 101 6.39 -4.42 -3.07
CA MET A 101 5.97 -5.80 -2.86
C MET A 101 4.48 -5.83 -2.56
N ILE A 102 3.72 -6.40 -3.48
CA ILE A 102 2.28 -6.56 -3.39
C ILE A 102 2.01 -7.99 -2.97
N ILE A 103 1.31 -8.18 -1.85
CA ILE A 103 0.90 -9.48 -1.34
C ILE A 103 -0.62 -9.49 -1.27
N HIS A 104 -1.25 -10.45 -1.92
CA HIS A 104 -2.71 -10.53 -1.95
C HIS A 104 -3.19 -11.98 -1.82
N ASP A 105 -4.23 -12.21 -1.05
CA ASP A 105 -4.90 -13.52 -1.00
C ASP A 105 -5.97 -13.61 -2.09
N ARG A 106 -5.88 -14.64 -2.94
CA ARG A 106 -6.86 -14.84 -4.04
C ARG A 106 -8.29 -15.03 -3.55
N ASP A 107 -8.45 -15.50 -2.32
CA ASP A 107 -9.73 -15.83 -1.70
C ASP A 107 -10.16 -14.75 -0.68
N ASP A 108 -9.54 -13.56 -0.74
CA ASP A 108 -9.99 -12.39 0.02
C ASP A 108 -11.41 -11.98 -0.40
N LYS A 109 -12.34 -12.12 0.54
CA LYS A 109 -13.76 -11.79 0.38
C LYS A 109 -14.06 -10.29 0.53
N GLU A 110 -13.11 -9.53 1.09
CA GLU A 110 -13.25 -8.09 1.30
C GLU A 110 -12.67 -7.31 0.13
N ILE A 111 -11.61 -7.80 -0.50
CA ILE A 111 -10.92 -7.11 -1.60
C ILE A 111 -10.57 -8.09 -2.72
N PRO A 112 -11.19 -7.97 -3.91
CA PRO A 112 -10.90 -8.80 -5.06
C PRO A 112 -9.42 -8.71 -5.48
N VAL A 113 -8.87 -9.83 -5.94
CA VAL A 113 -7.48 -9.93 -6.41
C VAL A 113 -7.17 -8.99 -7.58
N ASP A 114 -8.19 -8.55 -8.33
CA ASP A 114 -8.04 -7.60 -9.44
C ASP A 114 -7.42 -6.26 -9.00
N GLN A 115 -7.62 -5.87 -7.73
CA GLN A 115 -6.97 -4.70 -7.15
C GLN A 115 -5.44 -4.88 -7.13
N ALA A 116 -4.95 -6.06 -6.76
CA ALA A 116 -3.51 -6.35 -6.76
C ALA A 116 -2.93 -6.44 -8.17
N TYR A 117 -3.67 -6.99 -9.14
CA TYR A 117 -3.24 -6.99 -10.53
C TYR A 117 -3.16 -5.59 -11.11
N SER A 118 -4.18 -4.76 -10.87
CA SER A 118 -4.20 -3.36 -11.33
C SER A 118 -3.03 -2.56 -10.73
N LEU A 119 -2.77 -2.74 -9.42
CA LEU A 119 -1.62 -2.11 -8.75
C LEU A 119 -0.29 -2.57 -9.35
N HIS A 120 -0.12 -3.86 -9.61
CA HIS A 120 1.11 -4.40 -10.17
C HIS A 120 1.37 -3.87 -11.59
N GLN A 121 0.33 -3.81 -12.42
CA GLN A 121 0.40 -3.29 -13.78
C GLN A 121 0.81 -1.81 -13.83
N GLY A 122 0.37 -1.00 -12.85
CA GLY A 122 0.73 0.42 -12.77
C GLY A 122 2.09 0.70 -12.12
N TRP A 123 2.77 -0.32 -11.56
CA TRP A 123 3.97 -0.14 -10.74
C TRP A 123 5.14 -0.99 -11.25
N ASP A 124 5.92 -0.43 -12.16
CA ASP A 124 7.01 -1.14 -12.86
C ASP A 124 8.02 -1.84 -11.95
N LYS A 125 8.29 -1.27 -10.77
CA LYS A 125 9.25 -1.82 -9.79
C LYS A 125 8.59 -2.67 -8.70
N SER A 126 7.35 -3.10 -8.90
CA SER A 126 6.65 -3.96 -7.97
C SER A 126 6.88 -5.44 -8.27
N THR A 127 6.74 -6.25 -7.23
CA THR A 127 6.59 -7.70 -7.32
C THR A 127 5.22 -8.08 -6.79
N LEU A 128 4.61 -9.12 -7.35
CA LEU A 128 3.30 -9.62 -6.92
C LEU A 128 3.43 -11.04 -6.35
N THR A 129 3.06 -11.22 -5.09
CA THR A 129 2.91 -12.52 -4.43
C THR A 129 1.43 -12.78 -4.18
N LEU A 130 0.93 -13.91 -4.67
CA LEU A 130 -0.44 -14.35 -4.42
C LEU A 130 -0.45 -15.51 -3.42
N THR A 131 -1.29 -15.40 -2.40
CA THR A 131 -1.62 -16.47 -1.46
C THR A 131 -3.00 -17.02 -1.75
N ARG A 132 -3.40 -18.10 -1.05
CA ARG A 132 -4.71 -18.72 -1.18
C ARG A 132 -5.23 -19.10 0.19
N GLN A 133 -6.55 -19.02 0.35
CA GLN A 133 -7.30 -19.50 1.50
C GLN A 133 -6.85 -18.88 2.84
N LEU A 134 -6.23 -17.69 2.84
CA LEU A 134 -5.92 -16.92 4.04
C LEU A 134 -6.98 -15.83 4.28
N GLY A 135 -7.55 -15.28 3.21
CA GLY A 135 -8.50 -14.17 3.24
C GLY A 135 -7.91 -12.87 3.81
N HIS A 136 -8.79 -11.93 4.15
CA HIS A 136 -8.39 -10.55 4.45
C HIS A 136 -7.44 -10.41 5.65
N ARG A 137 -7.65 -11.22 6.70
CA ARG A 137 -6.97 -11.06 8.01
C ARG A 137 -5.94 -12.14 8.31
N ARG A 138 -6.19 -13.42 7.99
CA ARG A 138 -5.25 -14.50 8.38
C ARG A 138 -3.91 -14.41 7.64
N ILE A 139 -3.88 -13.74 6.49
CA ILE A 139 -2.63 -13.44 5.76
C ILE A 139 -1.60 -12.69 6.62
N LEU A 140 -2.03 -11.90 7.59
CA LEU A 140 -1.15 -11.15 8.49
C LEU A 140 -0.45 -12.03 9.53
N HIS A 141 -1.01 -13.21 9.81
CA HIS A 141 -0.48 -14.18 10.77
C HIS A 141 0.20 -15.37 10.11
N ASP A 142 0.11 -15.45 8.78
CA ASP A 142 0.67 -16.53 7.99
C ASP A 142 2.20 -16.45 7.99
N GLN A 143 2.84 -17.55 8.40
CA GLN A 143 4.29 -17.59 8.60
C GLN A 143 5.05 -17.48 7.28
N ASP A 144 4.50 -18.02 6.20
CA ASP A 144 5.11 -17.93 4.87
C ASP A 144 5.05 -16.50 4.35
N THR A 145 3.92 -15.81 4.54
CA THR A 145 3.75 -14.39 4.22
C THR A 145 4.76 -13.54 5.00
N ILE A 146 4.84 -13.71 6.32
CA ILE A 146 5.78 -12.96 7.18
C ILE A 146 7.22 -13.23 6.75
N SER A 147 7.57 -14.51 6.55
CA SER A 147 8.92 -14.92 6.15
C SER A 147 9.31 -14.35 4.78
N ASN A 148 8.37 -14.30 3.84
CA ASN A 148 8.59 -13.72 2.52
C ASN A 148 8.86 -12.21 2.61
N ILE A 149 8.09 -11.49 3.44
CA ILE A 149 8.32 -10.05 3.71
C ILE A 149 9.71 -9.86 4.31
N ILE A 150 10.05 -10.56 5.39
CA ILE A 150 11.34 -10.43 6.08
C ILE A 150 12.49 -10.68 5.12
N ARG A 151 12.45 -11.79 4.36
CA ARG A 151 13.49 -12.12 3.37
C ARG A 151 13.69 -10.98 2.35
N ASN A 152 12.58 -10.39 1.90
CA ASN A 152 12.58 -9.29 0.95
C ASN A 152 13.09 -7.96 1.52
N LEU A 153 13.04 -7.79 2.85
CA LEU A 153 13.60 -6.64 3.55
C LEU A 153 15.08 -6.85 3.88
N SER A 154 15.49 -8.04 4.31
CA SER A 154 16.90 -8.35 4.63
C SER A 154 17.83 -8.27 3.41
N ILE A 155 17.31 -8.45 2.19
CA ILE A 155 18.07 -8.24 0.96
C ILE A 155 18.47 -6.76 0.80
N LEU A 156 17.64 -5.81 1.27
CA LEU A 156 17.96 -4.38 1.24
C LEU A 156 19.17 -4.07 2.12
N GLU A 157 19.19 -4.60 3.34
CA GLU A 157 20.28 -4.37 4.30
C GLU A 157 21.62 -4.91 3.78
N LYS A 158 21.62 -6.08 3.14
CA LYS A 158 22.83 -6.65 2.54
C LYS A 158 23.35 -5.85 1.35
N GLN A 159 22.46 -5.33 0.50
CA GLN A 159 22.86 -4.46 -0.62
C GLN A 159 23.43 -3.12 -0.14
N GLU A 160 23.00 -2.62 1.02
CA GLU A 160 23.57 -1.41 1.63
C GLU A 160 24.91 -1.66 2.30
N ALA A 161 25.06 -2.77 3.03
CA ALA A 161 26.34 -3.17 3.63
C ALA A 161 27.44 -3.33 2.57
N LEU A 162 27.09 -3.74 1.35
CA LEU A 162 28.00 -3.87 0.21
C LEU A 162 28.29 -2.54 -0.52
N ARG A 163 27.55 -1.46 -0.24
CA ARG A 163 27.72 -0.12 -0.85
C ARG A 163 28.52 0.85 -0.01
N VAL A 164 28.90 0.48 1.22
CA VAL A 164 29.87 1.26 2.01
C VAL A 164 31.23 1.14 1.31
N PRO A 165 31.85 2.23 0.86
CA PRO A 165 33.20 2.17 0.33
C PRO A 165 34.11 1.59 1.40
N LEU A 166 34.93 0.60 1.05
CA LEU A 166 36.12 0.28 1.83
C LEU A 166 36.88 1.61 1.95
N ALA A 167 36.93 2.17 3.15
CA ALA A 167 37.74 3.34 3.42
C ALA A 167 39.19 2.98 3.08
N GLU A 168 39.75 3.69 2.09
CA GLU A 168 41.20 3.70 1.82
C GLU A 168 41.95 4.45 2.92
#